data_AF-A0A1M5N6H3-F1
#
_entry.id   AF-A0A1M5N6H3-F1
#
_cell.length_a   1.000
_cell.length_b   1.000
_cell.length_c   1.000
_cell.angle_alpha   90.00
_cell.angle_beta   90.00
_cell.angle_gamma   90.00
#
_symmetry.space_group_name_H-M   'P 1'
#
loop_
_entity.id
_entity.type
_entity.pdbx_description
1 polymer ?
#
loop_
_entity_poly.entity_id
_entity_poly.type
_entity_poly.pdbx_seq_one_letter_code
_entity_poly.pdbx_strand_id
1 'polypeptide(L)'
;MLGKLLKYEIKSTARLFLPIYIAILVMSLGQCLFTNESLMNVRGIVLGLLVALIIGLFVFTIVIIIQRFNKNLLGDEGYLTFTLPVSVKNIVVSKLIASIIYTTLSVIISIISFNIIVLSFSNGQEILSGYRDLIGYISNHDNFWALMYFMFMLFISNITFILLLYLSISMGQIQKFNNHRVLVGFITYFIINALRSGLEALVQNMTTRKNILGDQLYMNFSSIVLDSFSIWVLLLEVVLAVLFFLGTTYILEKKLNLE
;
A
#
# COMPACT_ATOMS: atom_id res chain seq x y z
N MET A 1 -6.88 0.24 -25.44
CA MET A 1 -5.44 -0.14 -25.36
C MET A 1 -4.99 -0.41 -23.92
N LEU A 2 -5.42 0.39 -22.93
CA LEU A 2 -5.09 0.20 -21.50
C LEU A 2 -5.29 -1.24 -20.98
N GLY A 3 -6.41 -1.89 -21.33
CA GLY A 3 -6.68 -3.27 -20.88
C GLY A 3 -5.67 -4.30 -21.40
N LYS A 4 -5.09 -4.10 -22.59
CA LYS A 4 -4.02 -4.99 -23.10
C LYS A 4 -2.74 -4.78 -22.29
N LEU A 5 -2.34 -3.52 -22.06
CA LEU A 5 -1.17 -3.18 -21.23
C LEU A 5 -1.29 -3.82 -19.84
N LEU A 6 -2.42 -3.59 -19.17
CA LEU A 6 -2.70 -4.13 -17.85
C LEU A 6 -2.69 -5.67 -17.82
N LYS A 7 -3.27 -6.33 -18.83
CA LYS A 7 -3.27 -7.81 -18.93
C LYS A 7 -1.84 -8.37 -18.97
N TYR A 8 -0.98 -7.80 -19.82
CA TYR A 8 0.41 -8.27 -19.92
C TYR A 8 1.23 -7.91 -18.69
N GLU A 9 0.97 -6.75 -18.10
CA GLU A 9 1.61 -6.31 -16.88
C GLU A 9 1.32 -7.27 -15.72
N ILE A 10 0.04 -7.55 -15.45
CA ILE A 10 -0.43 -8.50 -14.42
C ILE A 10 0.10 -9.90 -14.68
N LYS A 11 0.00 -10.40 -15.92
CA LYS A 11 0.48 -11.75 -16.26
C LYS A 11 1.97 -11.92 -15.94
N SER A 12 2.75 -10.87 -16.20
CA SER A 12 4.19 -10.89 -15.94
C SER A 12 4.51 -10.80 -14.44
N THR A 13 3.80 -9.97 -13.67
CA THR A 13 4.00 -9.83 -12.20
C THR A 13 3.49 -11.03 -11.42
N ALA A 14 2.42 -11.68 -11.88
CA ALA A 14 1.77 -12.75 -11.13
C ALA A 14 2.73 -13.88 -10.79
N ARG A 15 3.68 -14.19 -11.69
CA ARG A 15 4.72 -15.21 -11.48
C ARG A 15 5.65 -14.91 -10.30
N LEU A 16 5.81 -13.64 -9.92
CA LEU A 16 6.65 -13.22 -8.80
C LEU A 16 5.89 -13.25 -7.47
N PHE A 17 4.62 -12.83 -7.47
CA PHE A 17 3.81 -12.74 -6.25
C PHE A 17 3.21 -14.10 -5.84
N LEU A 18 2.77 -14.92 -6.80
CA LEU A 18 2.11 -16.20 -6.51
C LEU A 18 2.93 -17.14 -5.59
N PRO A 19 4.24 -17.36 -5.80
CA PRO A 19 5.02 -18.24 -4.94
C PRO A 19 5.07 -17.76 -3.48
N ILE A 20 5.22 -16.45 -3.27
CA ILE A 20 5.29 -15.86 -1.92
C ILE A 20 3.93 -15.95 -1.23
N TYR A 21 2.85 -15.67 -1.96
CA TYR A 21 1.48 -15.81 -1.47
C TYR A 21 1.17 -17.23 -1.03
N ILE A 22 1.54 -18.21 -1.85
CA ILE A 22 1.37 -19.64 -1.51
C ILE A 22 2.23 -20.00 -0.30
N ALA A 23 3.49 -19.57 -0.25
CA ALA A 23 4.39 -19.87 0.87
C ALA A 23 3.83 -19.35 2.21
N ILE A 24 3.32 -18.12 2.25
CA ILE A 24 2.74 -17.54 3.47
C ILE A 24 1.50 -18.33 3.91
N LEU A 25 0.60 -18.66 2.98
CA LEU A 25 -0.61 -19.42 3.31
C LEU A 25 -0.26 -20.83 3.80
N VAL A 26 0.66 -21.53 3.13
CA VAL A 26 1.12 -22.86 3.55
C VAL A 26 1.77 -22.82 4.94
N MET A 27 2.62 -21.83 5.20
CA MET A 27 3.23 -21.64 6.52
C MET A 27 2.19 -21.34 7.60
N SER A 28 1.16 -20.54 7.28
CA SER A 28 0.07 -20.25 8.21
C SER A 28 -0.76 -21.49 8.54
N LEU A 29 -1.06 -22.34 7.56
CA LEU A 29 -1.75 -23.60 7.79
C LEU A 29 -0.87 -24.59 8.58
N GLY A 30 0.43 -24.62 8.30
CA GLY A 30 1.40 -25.41 9.05
C GLY A 30 1.40 -25.08 10.54
N GLN A 31 1.20 -23.82 10.91
CA GLN A 31 1.09 -23.38 12.31
C GLN A 31 -0.05 -24.10 13.07
N CYS A 32 -1.14 -24.44 12.38
CA CYS A 32 -2.27 -25.16 12.97
C CYS A 32 -1.96 -26.63 13.26
N LEU A 33 -0.95 -27.22 12.59
CA LEU A 33 -0.56 -28.62 12.80
C LEU A 33 0.35 -28.81 14.02
N PHE A 34 1.04 -27.76 14.47
CA PHE A 34 1.98 -27.80 15.59
C PHE A 34 1.33 -27.39 16.93
N THR A 35 0.11 -27.84 17.20
CA THR A 35 -0.64 -27.52 18.42
C THR A 35 -0.21 -28.32 19.65
N ASN A 36 0.55 -29.40 19.47
CA ASN A 36 1.05 -30.24 20.56
C ASN A 36 2.06 -29.50 21.46
N GLU A 37 1.89 -29.61 22.78
CA GLU A 37 2.75 -28.91 23.76
C GLU A 37 4.23 -29.32 23.68
N SER A 38 4.52 -30.55 23.25
CA SER A 38 5.90 -31.04 23.07
C SER A 38 6.67 -30.31 21.96
N LEU A 39 5.98 -29.56 21.10
CA LEU A 39 6.56 -28.82 19.97
C LEU A 39 6.47 -27.30 20.14
N MET A 40 6.25 -26.80 21.37
CA MET A 40 6.09 -25.37 21.64
C MET A 40 7.23 -24.51 21.10
N ASN A 41 8.49 -24.97 21.24
CA ASN A 41 9.66 -24.26 20.70
C ASN A 41 9.63 -24.18 19.16
N VAL A 42 9.23 -25.26 18.50
CA VAL A 42 9.11 -25.31 17.03
C VAL A 42 7.99 -24.39 16.56
N ARG A 43 6.85 -24.40 17.25
CA ARG A 43 5.70 -23.52 16.99
C ARG A 43 6.05 -22.04 17.10
N GLY A 44 6.89 -21.67 18.08
CA GLY A 44 7.41 -20.31 18.23
C GLY A 44 8.32 -19.88 17.08
N ILE A 45 9.22 -20.76 16.62
CA ILE A 45 10.09 -20.51 15.47
C ILE A 45 9.27 -20.34 14.18
N VAL A 46 8.29 -21.21 13.94
CA VAL A 46 7.40 -21.12 12.76
C VAL A 46 6.61 -19.81 12.76
N LEU A 47 6.10 -19.38 13.92
CA LEU A 47 5.43 -18.09 14.05
C LEU A 47 6.37 -16.92 13.73
N GLY A 48 7.59 -16.94 14.26
CA GLY A 48 8.59 -15.90 13.99
C GLY A 48 8.93 -15.81 12.49
N LEU A 49 9.11 -16.96 11.83
CA LEU A 49 9.34 -17.03 10.38
C LEU A 49 8.13 -16.49 9.59
N LEU A 50 6.92 -16.82 10.01
CA LEU A 50 5.70 -16.36 9.36
C LEU A 50 5.57 -14.82 9.47
N VAL A 51 5.76 -14.25 10.66
CA VAL A 51 5.76 -12.79 10.85
C VAL A 51 6.83 -12.13 9.98
N ALA A 52 8.04 -12.70 9.92
CA ALA A 52 9.10 -12.22 9.05
C ALA A 52 8.72 -12.30 7.56
N LEU A 53 8.02 -13.36 7.13
CA LEU A 53 7.51 -13.49 5.76
C LEU A 53 6.41 -12.47 5.43
N ILE A 54 5.51 -12.15 6.37
CA ILE A 54 4.49 -11.11 6.19
C ILE A 54 5.17 -9.74 6.04
N ILE A 55 6.12 -9.40 6.91
CA ILE A 55 6.89 -8.16 6.78
C ILE A 55 7.66 -8.14 5.46
N GLY A 56 8.32 -9.26 5.13
CA GLY A 56 9.02 -9.48 3.88
C GLY A 56 8.12 -9.31 2.66
N LEU A 57 6.85 -9.69 2.72
CA LEU A 57 5.89 -9.51 1.64
C LEU A 57 5.64 -8.03 1.34
N PHE A 58 5.48 -7.19 2.36
CA PHE A 58 5.29 -5.75 2.15
C PHE A 58 6.52 -5.11 1.54
N VAL A 59 7.71 -5.43 2.06
CA VAL A 59 8.99 -4.97 1.50
C VAL A 59 9.15 -5.45 0.06
N PHE A 60 8.90 -6.73 -0.21
CA PHE A 60 8.96 -7.31 -1.55
C PHE A 60 7.98 -6.62 -2.50
N THR A 61 6.75 -6.34 -2.05
CA THR A 61 5.75 -5.63 -2.85
C THR A 61 6.26 -4.26 -3.29
N ILE A 62 6.81 -3.48 -2.34
CA ILE A 62 7.39 -2.16 -2.63
C ILE A 62 8.58 -2.28 -3.60
N VAL A 63 9.48 -3.23 -3.36
CA VAL A 63 10.66 -3.46 -4.23
C VAL A 63 10.23 -3.81 -5.65
N ILE A 64 9.24 -4.69 -5.84
CA ILE A 64 8.73 -5.04 -7.17
C ILE A 64 8.06 -3.84 -7.86
N ILE A 65 7.32 -3.01 -7.14
CA ILE A 65 6.74 -1.77 -7.69
C ILE A 65 7.84 -0.85 -8.21
N ILE A 66 8.88 -0.61 -7.40
CA ILE A 66 10.03 0.22 -7.76
C ILE A 66 10.79 -0.37 -8.96
N GLN A 67 11.18 -1.65 -8.89
CA GLN A 67 11.92 -2.33 -9.95
C GLN A 67 11.14 -2.34 -11.26
N ARG A 68 9.82 -2.55 -11.21
CA ARG A 68 9.00 -2.55 -12.43
C ARG A 68 8.85 -1.18 -13.03
N PHE A 69 8.67 -0.16 -12.21
CA PHE A 69 8.58 1.20 -12.73
C PHE A 69 9.92 1.61 -13.35
N ASN A 70 11.03 1.38 -12.66
CA ASN A 70 12.36 1.73 -13.13
C ASN A 70 12.79 0.90 -14.36
N LYS A 71 12.70 -0.43 -14.30
CA LYS A 71 13.19 -1.30 -15.38
C LYS A 71 12.31 -1.26 -16.63
N ASN A 72 10.97 -1.32 -16.49
CA ASN A 72 10.09 -1.37 -17.66
C ASN A 72 9.93 0.01 -18.34
N LEU A 73 10.13 1.13 -17.63
CA LEU A 73 9.98 2.47 -18.23
C LEU A 73 11.28 3.21 -18.43
N LEU A 74 12.25 3.05 -17.53
CA LEU A 74 13.42 3.92 -17.46
C LEU A 74 14.73 3.19 -17.80
N GLY A 75 14.67 1.87 -18.02
CA GLY A 75 15.77 1.07 -18.54
C GLY A 75 15.58 0.74 -20.02
N ASP A 76 16.35 -0.24 -20.50
CA ASP A 76 16.38 -0.64 -21.92
C ASP A 76 15.01 -1.06 -22.48
N GLU A 77 14.16 -1.65 -21.64
CA GLU A 77 12.77 -2.04 -21.98
C GLU A 77 11.85 -0.80 -22.17
N GLY A 78 12.25 0.34 -21.61
CA GLY A 78 11.56 1.62 -21.73
C GLY A 78 11.52 2.15 -23.16
N TYR A 79 12.61 2.00 -23.92
CA TYR A 79 12.67 2.41 -25.33
C TYR A 79 11.58 1.74 -26.17
N LEU A 80 11.35 0.44 -25.97
CA LEU A 80 10.28 -0.30 -26.63
C LEU A 80 8.89 0.11 -26.11
N THR A 81 8.79 0.48 -24.84
CA THR A 81 7.54 0.89 -24.22
C THR A 81 7.07 2.25 -24.73
N PHE A 82 7.99 3.20 -24.98
CA PHE A 82 7.68 4.53 -25.50
C PHE A 82 7.51 4.60 -27.03
N THR A 83 7.88 3.55 -27.76
CA THR A 83 7.58 3.43 -29.20
C THR A 83 6.18 2.86 -29.49
N LEU A 84 5.49 2.34 -28.47
CA LEU A 84 4.08 1.97 -28.60
C LEU A 84 3.24 3.22 -28.89
N PRO A 85 2.22 3.14 -29.77
CA PRO A 85 1.33 4.26 -30.09
C PRO A 85 0.30 4.50 -28.96
N VAL A 86 0.78 4.68 -27.73
CA VAL A 86 -0.02 4.86 -26.52
C VAL A 86 0.55 6.01 -25.70
N SER A 87 -0.32 6.85 -25.13
CA SER A 87 0.11 7.97 -24.30
C SER A 87 0.83 7.52 -23.02
N VAL A 88 1.82 8.30 -22.59
CA VAL A 88 2.57 8.10 -21.34
C VAL A 88 1.63 7.99 -20.14
N LYS A 89 0.58 8.82 -20.11
CA LYS A 89 -0.47 8.76 -19.08
C LYS A 89 -1.11 7.38 -18.96
N ASN A 90 -1.46 6.74 -20.08
CA ASN A 90 -2.06 5.40 -20.07
C ASN A 90 -1.07 4.34 -19.57
N ILE A 91 0.22 4.50 -19.84
CA ILE A 91 1.27 3.60 -19.36
C ILE A 91 1.47 3.73 -17.84
N VAL A 92 1.50 4.96 -17.31
CA VAL A 92 1.58 5.20 -15.86
C VAL A 92 0.32 4.66 -15.16
N VAL A 93 -0.87 4.88 -15.73
CA VAL A 93 -2.13 4.37 -15.17
C VAL A 93 -2.17 2.84 -15.16
N SER A 94 -1.68 2.14 -16.19
CA SER A 94 -1.67 0.67 -16.18
C SER A 94 -0.81 0.12 -15.04
N LYS A 95 0.36 0.74 -14.81
CA LYS A 95 1.29 0.42 -13.72
C LYS A 95 0.71 0.69 -12.36
N LEU A 96 0.06 1.84 -12.21
CA LEU A 96 -0.61 2.24 -10.98
C LEU A 96 -1.71 1.23 -10.61
N ILE A 97 -2.60 0.88 -11.55
CA ILE A 97 -3.67 -0.09 -11.31
C ILE A 97 -3.08 -1.47 -10.95
N ALA A 98 -2.06 -1.93 -11.67
CA ALA A 98 -1.39 -3.19 -11.34
C ALA A 98 -0.79 -3.16 -9.92
N SER A 99 -0.14 -2.06 -9.54
CA SER A 99 0.45 -1.90 -8.20
C SER A 99 -0.60 -1.84 -7.10
N ILE A 100 -1.74 -1.20 -7.34
CA ILE A 100 -2.90 -1.22 -6.42
C ILE A 100 -3.40 -2.65 -6.25
N ILE A 101 -3.57 -3.42 -7.32
CA ILE A 101 -4.04 -4.81 -7.24
C ILE A 101 -3.10 -5.65 -6.35
N TYR A 102 -1.77 -5.55 -6.54
CA TYR A 102 -0.83 -6.36 -5.74
C TYR A 102 -0.71 -5.89 -4.30
N THR A 103 -0.75 -4.57 -4.03
CA THR A 103 -0.78 -4.07 -2.65
C THR A 103 -2.04 -4.52 -1.93
N THR A 104 -3.21 -4.45 -2.57
CA THR A 104 -4.47 -4.96 -2.02
C THR A 104 -4.42 -6.48 -1.79
N LEU A 105 -3.92 -7.26 -2.76
CA LEU A 105 -3.77 -8.72 -2.60
C LEU A 105 -2.82 -9.08 -1.44
N SER A 106 -1.70 -8.36 -1.29
CA SER A 106 -0.77 -8.57 -0.19
C SER A 106 -1.41 -8.29 1.18
N VAL A 107 -2.26 -7.26 1.28
CA VAL A 107 -3.05 -6.99 2.50
C VAL A 107 -4.05 -8.11 2.76
N ILE A 108 -4.81 -8.54 1.76
CA ILE A 108 -5.79 -9.63 1.89
C ILE A 108 -5.13 -10.90 2.39
N ILE A 109 -3.99 -11.27 1.81
CA ILE A 109 -3.26 -12.50 2.19
C ILE A 109 -2.72 -12.39 3.61
N SER A 110 -2.25 -11.21 4.01
CA SER A 110 -1.81 -10.95 5.39
C SER A 110 -2.97 -11.10 6.38
N ILE A 111 -4.16 -10.58 6.05
CA ILE A 111 -5.38 -10.72 6.87
C ILE A 111 -5.80 -12.19 6.97
N ILE A 112 -5.82 -12.93 5.85
CA ILE A 112 -6.16 -14.36 5.85
C ILE A 112 -5.18 -15.14 6.73
N SER A 113 -3.88 -14.88 6.56
CA SER A 113 -2.82 -15.57 7.31
C SER A 113 -2.91 -15.26 8.80
N PHE A 114 -3.17 -14.00 9.17
CA PHE A 114 -3.38 -13.60 10.56
C PHE A 114 -4.57 -14.34 11.19
N ASN A 115 -5.67 -14.49 10.46
CA ASN A 115 -6.83 -15.24 10.94
C ASN A 115 -6.54 -16.71 11.19
N ILE A 116 -5.78 -17.35 10.30
CA ILE A 116 -5.33 -18.74 10.47
C ILE A 116 -4.45 -18.87 11.73
N ILE A 117 -3.60 -17.88 12.00
CA ILE A 117 -2.78 -17.86 13.22
C ILE A 117 -3.66 -17.76 14.46
N VAL A 118 -4.61 -16.82 14.50
CA VAL A 118 -5.53 -16.66 15.65
C VAL A 118 -6.32 -17.95 15.91
N LEU A 119 -6.79 -18.62 14.85
CA LEU A 119 -7.42 -19.94 14.90
C LEU A 119 -6.53 -21.02 15.52
N SER A 120 -5.21 -20.90 15.39
CA SER A 120 -4.28 -21.86 15.98
C SER A 120 -4.08 -21.65 17.50
N PHE A 121 -4.35 -20.45 18.03
CA PHE A 121 -4.11 -20.09 19.43
C PHE A 121 -5.35 -20.11 20.32
N SER A 122 -6.54 -20.02 19.75
CA SER A 122 -7.78 -19.86 20.50
C SER A 122 -8.81 -20.91 20.10
N ASN A 123 -9.76 -21.16 21.00
CA ASN A 123 -10.86 -22.08 20.70
C ASN A 123 -11.71 -21.49 19.58
N GLY A 124 -12.14 -22.33 18.63
CA GLY A 124 -12.99 -21.89 17.51
C GLY A 124 -14.25 -21.14 17.96
N GLN A 125 -14.79 -21.47 19.15
CA GLN A 125 -15.94 -20.78 19.73
C GLN A 125 -15.64 -19.36 20.20
N GLU A 126 -14.48 -19.11 20.82
CA GLU A 126 -14.06 -17.78 21.28
C GLU A 126 -13.85 -16.83 20.09
N ILE A 127 -13.30 -17.36 19.00
CA ILE A 127 -13.13 -16.63 17.75
C ILE A 127 -14.48 -16.27 17.15
N LEU A 128 -15.41 -17.23 17.12
CA LEU A 128 -16.75 -17.01 16.59
C LEU A 128 -17.50 -15.94 17.39
N SER A 129 -17.38 -15.95 18.73
CA SER A 129 -17.93 -14.88 19.56
C SER A 129 -17.27 -13.54 19.29
N GLY A 130 -15.93 -13.49 19.17
CA GLY A 130 -15.21 -12.26 18.84
C GLY A 130 -15.64 -11.67 17.50
N TYR A 131 -15.85 -12.51 16.49
CA TYR A 131 -16.40 -12.08 15.20
C TYR A 131 -17.83 -11.56 15.30
N ARG A 132 -18.69 -12.24 16.07
CA ARG A 132 -20.06 -11.79 16.30
C ARG A 132 -20.10 -10.42 16.98
N ASP A 133 -19.24 -10.21 17.97
CA ASP A 133 -19.14 -8.95 18.70
C ASP A 133 -18.60 -7.84 17.78
N LEU A 134 -17.58 -8.13 16.97
CA LEU A 134 -17.07 -7.20 15.96
C LEU A 134 -18.13 -6.83 14.92
N ILE A 135 -18.89 -7.80 14.41
CA ILE A 135 -19.98 -7.55 13.46
C ILE A 135 -21.06 -6.71 14.13
N GLY A 136 -21.45 -7.02 15.36
CA GLY A 136 -22.39 -6.22 16.14
C GLY A 136 -21.91 -4.78 16.30
N TYR A 137 -20.63 -4.60 16.64
CA TYR A 137 -20.01 -3.29 16.81
C TYR A 137 -19.98 -2.46 15.52
N ILE A 138 -19.62 -3.09 14.39
CA ILE A 138 -19.56 -2.45 13.07
C ILE A 138 -20.97 -2.21 12.50
N SER A 139 -21.95 -3.05 12.85
CA SER A 139 -23.33 -2.91 12.37
C SER A 139 -24.04 -1.66 12.89
N ASN A 140 -23.52 -1.03 13.94
CA ASN A 140 -23.95 0.31 14.35
C ASN A 140 -23.73 1.30 13.21
N HIS A 141 -24.77 2.08 12.87
CA HIS A 141 -24.78 2.98 11.71
C HIS A 141 -23.52 3.87 11.63
N ASP A 142 -23.14 4.53 12.73
CA ASP A 142 -22.01 5.46 12.75
C ASP A 142 -20.66 4.74 12.61
N ASN A 143 -20.51 3.55 13.18
CA ASN A 143 -19.29 2.76 13.08
C ASN A 143 -19.13 2.16 11.67
N PHE A 144 -20.23 1.77 11.03
CA PHE A 144 -20.23 1.31 9.65
C PHE A 144 -19.71 2.40 8.71
N TRP A 145 -20.26 3.62 8.81
CA TRP A 145 -19.81 4.75 7.99
C TRP A 145 -18.37 5.15 8.29
N ALA A 146 -17.97 5.15 9.56
CA ALA A 146 -16.58 5.40 9.93
C ALA A 146 -15.62 4.36 9.33
N LEU A 147 -15.99 3.08 9.35
CA LEU A 147 -15.20 2.01 8.73
C LEU A 147 -15.09 2.21 7.21
N MET A 148 -16.20 2.52 6.53
CA MET A 148 -16.18 2.79 5.08
C MET A 148 -15.29 3.98 4.74
N TYR A 149 -15.39 5.05 5.52
CA TYR A 149 -14.54 6.23 5.37
C TYR A 149 -13.05 5.92 5.60
N PHE A 150 -12.73 5.15 6.64
CA PHE A 150 -11.37 4.70 6.92
C PHE A 150 -10.81 3.82 5.78
N MET A 151 -11.60 2.89 5.25
CA MET A 151 -11.22 2.07 4.09
C MET A 151 -10.96 2.93 2.85
N PHE A 152 -11.80 3.95 2.61
CA PHE A 152 -11.61 4.87 1.50
C PHE A 152 -10.34 5.71 1.66
N MET A 153 -10.05 6.21 2.87
CA MET A 153 -8.81 6.89 3.21
C MET A 153 -7.57 6.03 2.94
N LEU A 154 -7.58 4.76 3.40
CA LEU A 154 -6.48 3.83 3.14
C LEU A 154 -6.27 3.60 1.64
N PHE A 155 -7.35 3.51 0.87
CA PHE A 155 -7.29 3.35 -0.57
C PHE A 155 -6.64 4.55 -1.26
N ILE A 156 -7.05 5.78 -0.92
CA ILE A 156 -6.44 7.00 -1.46
C ILE A 156 -4.97 7.11 -1.04
N SER A 157 -4.65 6.87 0.24
CA SER A 157 -3.27 6.93 0.73
C SER A 157 -2.35 5.93 0.01
N ASN A 158 -2.84 4.73 -0.31
CA ASN A 158 -2.09 3.76 -1.10
C ASN A 158 -1.81 4.27 -2.53
N ILE A 159 -2.78 4.93 -3.17
CA ILE A 159 -2.58 5.57 -4.48
C ILE A 159 -1.51 6.66 -4.39
N THR A 160 -1.61 7.56 -3.41
CA THR A 160 -0.65 8.64 -3.18
C THR A 160 0.76 8.10 -2.92
N PHE A 161 0.88 7.03 -2.12
CA PHE A 161 2.14 6.36 -1.83
C PHE A 161 2.81 5.79 -3.09
N ILE A 162 2.06 5.07 -3.93
CA ILE A 162 2.59 4.52 -5.18
C ILE A 162 3.02 5.66 -6.14
N LEU A 163 2.23 6.73 -6.24
CA LEU A 163 2.56 7.89 -7.07
C LEU A 163 3.78 8.66 -6.56
N LEU A 164 3.96 8.76 -5.24
CA LEU A 164 5.14 9.35 -4.63
C LEU A 164 6.40 8.55 -5.01
N LEU A 165 6.34 7.21 -4.96
CA LEU A 165 7.44 6.36 -5.43
C LEU A 165 7.74 6.62 -6.92
N TYR A 166 6.71 6.67 -7.77
CA TYR A 166 6.88 6.92 -9.20
C TYR A 166 7.51 8.27 -9.48
N LEU A 167 7.01 9.34 -8.86
CA LEU A 167 7.55 10.69 -9.04
C LEU A 167 9.01 10.78 -8.56
N SER A 168 9.32 10.13 -7.43
CA SER A 168 10.66 10.10 -6.86
C SER A 168 11.64 9.39 -7.78
N ILE A 169 11.28 8.23 -8.34
CA ILE A 169 12.09 7.51 -9.33
C ILE A 169 12.24 8.34 -10.61
N SER A 170 11.16 8.94 -11.12
CA SER A 170 11.19 9.80 -12.30
C SER A 170 12.11 11.02 -12.12
N MET A 171 12.13 11.64 -10.95
CA MET A 171 13.04 12.77 -10.66
C MET A 171 14.52 12.40 -10.78
N GLY A 172 14.89 11.17 -10.39
CA GLY A 172 16.26 10.66 -10.55
C GLY A 172 16.72 10.56 -12.01
N GLN A 173 15.80 10.49 -12.98
CA GLN A 173 16.09 10.31 -14.40
C GLN A 173 16.26 11.63 -15.17
N ILE A 174 16.16 12.78 -14.50
CA ILE A 174 16.39 14.08 -15.14
C ILE A 174 17.87 14.19 -15.51
N GLN A 175 18.15 14.67 -16.72
CA GLN A 175 19.49 14.76 -17.32
C GLN A 175 20.57 15.40 -16.41
N LYS A 176 20.19 16.36 -15.55
CA LYS A 176 21.11 17.00 -14.58
C LYS A 176 21.68 16.04 -13.54
N PHE A 177 21.06 14.87 -13.33
CA PHE A 177 21.37 13.93 -12.26
C PHE A 177 21.88 12.57 -12.76
N ASN A 178 22.38 12.53 -14.00
CA ASN A 178 22.67 11.28 -14.71
C ASN A 178 23.62 10.31 -13.96
N ASN A 179 24.59 10.83 -13.21
CA ASN A 179 25.55 10.00 -12.47
C ASN A 179 25.00 9.42 -11.15
N HIS A 180 23.88 9.93 -10.63
CA HIS A 180 23.38 9.61 -9.29
C HIS A 180 21.86 9.32 -9.28
N ARG A 181 21.32 8.76 -10.37
CA ARG A 181 19.88 8.55 -10.57
C ARG A 181 19.19 7.87 -9.36
N VAL A 182 19.78 6.81 -8.82
CA VAL A 182 19.24 6.06 -7.67
C VAL A 182 19.25 6.90 -6.39
N LEU A 183 20.36 7.60 -6.13
CA LEU A 183 20.53 8.42 -4.93
C LEU A 183 19.59 9.63 -4.94
N VAL A 184 19.44 10.29 -6.10
CA VAL A 184 18.50 11.40 -6.26
C VAL A 184 17.07 10.94 -6.07
N GLY A 185 16.68 9.78 -6.62
CA GLY A 185 15.34 9.23 -6.39
C GLY A 185 15.08 8.91 -4.92
N PHE A 186 16.05 8.32 -4.23
CA PHE A 186 15.96 8.03 -2.80
C PHE A 186 15.82 9.31 -1.96
N ILE A 187 16.68 10.31 -2.18
CA ILE A 187 16.62 11.59 -1.46
C ILE A 187 15.29 12.31 -1.74
N THR A 188 14.85 12.32 -3.00
CA THR A 188 13.58 12.94 -3.40
C THR A 188 12.39 12.33 -2.66
N TYR A 189 12.38 11.00 -2.49
CA TYR A 189 11.35 10.31 -1.72
C TYR A 189 11.28 10.83 -0.28
N PHE A 190 12.41 10.90 0.43
CA PHE A 190 12.41 11.37 1.82
C PHE A 190 11.99 12.83 1.93
N ILE A 191 12.46 13.70 1.04
CA ILE A 191 12.11 15.13 1.06
C ILE A 191 10.60 15.30 0.83
N ILE A 192 10.06 14.70 -0.22
CA ILE A 192 8.64 14.85 -0.56
C ILE A 192 7.77 14.17 0.49
N ASN A 193 8.17 13.01 1.01
CA ASN A 193 7.44 12.34 2.09
C ASN A 193 7.42 13.19 3.37
N ALA A 194 8.55 13.80 3.75
CA ALA A 194 8.61 14.69 4.92
C ALA A 194 7.71 15.93 4.73
N LEU A 195 7.71 16.53 3.54
CA LEU A 195 6.80 17.64 3.21
C LEU A 195 5.33 17.21 3.28
N ARG A 196 5.00 16.06 2.68
CA ARG A 196 3.64 15.47 2.73
C ARG A 196 3.19 15.25 4.18
N SER A 197 3.97 14.53 4.99
CA SER A 197 3.63 14.27 6.40
C SER A 197 3.54 15.55 7.23
N GLY A 198 4.40 16.54 6.96
CA GLY A 198 4.33 17.85 7.61
C GLY A 198 3.02 18.59 7.29
N LEU A 199 2.60 18.57 6.01
CA LEU A 199 1.34 19.18 5.58
C LEU A 199 0.13 18.46 6.18
N GLU A 200 0.12 17.13 6.19
CA GLU A 200 -0.93 16.33 6.84
C GLU A 200 -1.04 16.70 8.33
N ALA A 201 0.08 16.74 9.05
CA ALA A 201 0.10 17.10 10.46
C ALA A 201 -0.41 18.53 10.72
N LEU A 202 -0.07 19.49 9.85
CA LEU A 202 -0.58 20.87 9.95
C LEU A 202 -2.09 20.93 9.75
N VAL A 203 -2.61 20.28 8.69
CA VAL A 203 -4.05 20.22 8.41
C VAL A 203 -4.78 19.53 9.57
N GLN A 204 -4.25 18.41 10.05
CA GLN A 204 -4.85 17.65 11.13
C GLN A 204 -4.95 18.49 12.41
N ASN A 205 -3.86 19.16 12.83
CA ASN A 205 -3.85 20.02 14.01
C ASN A 205 -4.83 21.20 13.94
N MET A 206 -5.06 21.76 12.75
CA MET A 206 -6.03 22.84 12.53
C MET A 206 -7.48 22.36 12.69
N THR A 207 -7.73 21.08 12.44
CA THR A 207 -9.06 20.46 12.52
C THR A 207 -9.39 19.93 13.91
N THR A 208 -8.49 19.20 14.57
CA THR A 208 -8.74 18.63 15.92
C THR A 208 -8.86 19.70 17.01
N ARG A 209 -8.15 20.84 16.89
CA ARG A 209 -8.28 21.95 17.86
C ARG A 209 -9.68 22.56 17.93
N LYS A 210 -10.52 22.40 16.90
CA LYS A 210 -11.90 22.89 16.90
C LYS A 210 -12.88 21.95 17.62
N ASN A 211 -12.58 20.65 17.70
CA ASN A 211 -13.48 19.63 18.27
C ASN A 211 -13.29 19.46 19.79
N ILE A 212 -12.11 19.80 20.34
CA ILE A 212 -11.77 19.61 21.76
C ILE A 212 -12.54 20.57 22.70
N LEU A 213 -13.09 21.67 22.18
CA LEU A 213 -13.83 22.65 22.98
C LEU A 213 -15.31 22.24 23.26
N GLY A 214 -15.80 21.13 22.68
CA GLY A 214 -17.22 20.75 22.74
C GLY A 214 -17.56 19.47 23.52
N ASP A 215 -16.89 18.34 23.26
CA ASP A 215 -17.40 17.01 23.66
C ASP A 215 -16.31 16.05 24.14
N GLN A 216 -15.88 16.17 25.40
CA GLN A 216 -14.86 15.30 25.99
C GLN A 216 -15.36 13.94 26.52
N LEU A 217 -16.62 13.54 26.30
CA LEU A 217 -17.22 12.49 27.14
C LEU A 217 -17.48 11.12 26.50
N TYR A 218 -17.31 10.92 25.18
CA TYR A 218 -17.48 9.58 24.59
C TYR A 218 -16.52 9.34 23.40
N MET A 219 -15.40 8.64 23.65
CA MET A 219 -14.50 8.16 22.59
C MET A 219 -15.02 6.84 22.02
N ASN A 220 -15.93 6.93 21.05
CA ASN A 220 -16.36 5.78 20.23
C ASN A 220 -15.46 5.67 18.98
N PHE A 221 -15.40 4.49 18.34
CA PHE A 221 -14.57 4.28 17.15
C PHE A 221 -14.84 5.31 16.04
N SER A 222 -16.11 5.66 15.82
CA SER A 222 -16.49 6.69 14.84
C SER A 222 -15.87 8.06 15.12
N SER A 223 -15.85 8.52 16.37
CA SER A 223 -15.21 9.79 16.72
C SER A 223 -13.70 9.72 16.59
N ILE A 224 -13.06 8.62 17.00
CA ILE A 224 -11.62 8.40 16.83
C ILE A 224 -11.21 8.46 15.34
N VAL A 225 -11.97 7.82 14.46
CA VAL A 225 -11.68 7.82 13.02
C VAL A 225 -11.82 9.23 12.43
N LEU A 226 -12.92 9.93 12.74
CA LEU A 226 -13.17 11.26 12.20
C LEU A 226 -12.17 12.30 12.74
N ASP A 227 -11.77 12.17 14.00
CA ASP A 227 -10.75 13.04 14.61
C ASP A 227 -9.35 12.72 14.10
N SER A 228 -9.01 11.44 13.86
CA SER A 228 -7.68 11.07 13.35
C SER A 228 -7.51 11.36 11.86
N PHE A 229 -8.60 11.35 11.10
CA PHE A 229 -8.60 11.44 9.64
C PHE A 229 -9.65 12.45 9.17
N SER A 230 -9.38 13.74 9.35
CA SER A 230 -10.35 14.76 8.95
C SER A 230 -10.59 14.77 7.43
N ILE A 231 -11.77 15.24 7.00
CA ILE A 231 -12.10 15.39 5.57
C ILE A 231 -11.10 16.29 4.82
N TRP A 232 -10.45 17.23 5.54
CA TRP A 232 -9.43 18.10 4.98
C TRP A 232 -8.15 17.35 4.64
N VAL A 233 -7.77 16.35 5.45
CA VAL A 233 -6.65 15.45 5.14
C VAL A 233 -6.96 14.62 3.90
N LEU A 234 -8.22 14.18 3.73
CA LEU A 234 -8.65 13.44 2.52
C LEU A 234 -8.44 14.29 1.27
N LEU A 235 -8.91 15.54 1.31
CA LEU A 235 -8.82 16.46 0.19
C LEU A 235 -7.36 16.76 -0.15
N LEU A 236 -6.52 16.95 0.87
CA LEU A 236 -5.09 17.13 0.68
C LEU A 236 -4.45 15.90 0.02
N GLU A 237 -4.79 14.69 0.46
CA GLU A 237 -4.30 13.44 -0.15
C GLU A 237 -4.70 13.32 -1.62
N VAL A 238 -5.95 13.62 -1.97
CA VAL A 238 -6.42 13.61 -3.36
C VAL A 238 -5.66 14.63 -4.21
N VAL A 239 -5.45 15.85 -3.68
CA VAL A 239 -4.68 16.88 -4.37
C VAL A 239 -3.23 16.44 -4.59
N LEU A 240 -2.58 15.88 -3.56
CA LEU A 240 -1.21 15.36 -3.67
C LEU A 240 -1.12 14.22 -4.69
N ALA A 241 -2.07 13.29 -4.70
CA ALA A 241 -2.12 12.22 -5.70
C ALA A 241 -2.18 12.80 -7.13
N VAL A 242 -3.06 13.78 -7.38
CA VAL A 242 -3.14 14.44 -8.70
C VAL A 242 -1.82 15.14 -9.05
N LEU A 243 -1.22 15.88 -8.12
CA LEU A 243 0.06 16.56 -8.33
C LEU A 243 1.19 15.58 -8.63
N PHE A 244 1.27 14.47 -7.91
CA PHE A 244 2.30 13.45 -8.13
C PHE A 244 2.11 12.73 -9.46
N PHE A 245 0.87 12.46 -9.86
CA PHE A 245 0.57 11.89 -11.17
C PHE A 245 0.95 12.83 -12.32
N LEU A 246 0.57 14.11 -12.23
CA LEU A 246 0.93 15.12 -13.22
C LEU A 246 2.44 15.35 -13.29
N GLY A 247 3.11 15.43 -12.13
CA GLY A 247 4.57 15.56 -12.06
C GLY A 247 5.29 14.38 -12.70
N THR A 248 4.86 13.15 -12.39
CA THR A 248 5.42 11.93 -12.99
C THR A 248 5.25 11.93 -14.51
N THR A 249 4.03 12.16 -15.00
CA THR A 249 3.75 12.13 -16.44
C THR A 249 4.47 13.25 -17.19
N TYR A 250 4.57 14.46 -16.62
CA TYR A 250 5.33 15.56 -17.20
C TYR A 250 6.83 15.24 -17.34
N ILE A 251 7.45 14.66 -16.31
CA ILE A 251 8.86 14.28 -16.35
C ILE A 251 9.10 13.23 -17.45
N LEU A 252 8.24 12.22 -17.51
CA LEU A 252 8.32 11.15 -18.51
C LEU A 252 8.06 11.64 -19.95
N GLU A 253 7.19 12.64 -20.14
CA GLU A 253 6.88 13.18 -21.49
C GLU A 253 7.92 14.18 -21.99
N LYS A 254 8.53 14.98 -21.11
CA LYS A 254 9.31 16.17 -21.51
C LYS A 254 10.79 16.13 -21.09
N LYS A 255 11.17 15.30 -20.14
CA LYS A 255 12.51 15.30 -19.53
C LYS A 255 13.16 13.92 -19.47
N LEU A 256 12.54 12.94 -20.10
CA LEU A 256 13.06 11.59 -20.16
C LEU A 256 14.31 11.56 -21.05
N ASN A 257 15.46 11.29 -20.44
CA ASN A 257 16.64 10.88 -21.19
C ASN A 257 16.89 9.41 -20.89
N LEU A 258 16.74 8.55 -21.89
CA LEU A 258 16.98 7.11 -21.75
C LEU A 258 18.45 6.74 -22.06
N GLU A 259 19.30 7.71 -22.42
CA GLU A 259 20.75 7.53 -22.58
C GLU A 259 21.49 7.53 -21.24
#